data_AF-A0AAU9EBY8-F1
#
_entry.id   AF-A0AAU9EBY8-F1
#
_cell.length_a   1.000
_cell.length_b   1.000
_cell.length_c   1.000
_cell.angle_alpha   90.00
_cell.angle_beta   90.00
_cell.angle_gamma   90.00
#
_symmetry.space_group_name_H-M   'P 1'
#
loop_
_entity.id
_entity.type
_entity.pdbx_description
1 polymer ?
#
loop_
_entity_poly.entity_id
_entity_poly.type
_entity_poly.pdbx_seq_one_letter_code
_entity_poly.pdbx_strand_id
1 'polypeptide(L)'
;MAPSYSLKISTKYTILTFFLKSGHAISGEFHVPEDTSSSIRPSDALKGVNDGLRGTGNFISLCNVTVRDQEGQERQVEFVQIARDAIAWVEFPPNFHWQNNK
;
A
#
# COMPACT_ATOMS: atom_id res chain seq x y z
N MET A 1 -13.20 21.11 20.30
CA MET A 1 -13.57 19.72 19.95
C MET A 1 -13.17 19.50 18.51
N ALA A 2 -12.04 18.82 18.27
CA ALA A 2 -11.66 18.41 16.92
C ALA A 2 -12.60 17.29 16.48
N PRO A 3 -13.11 17.28 15.23
CA PRO A 3 -13.90 16.17 14.74
C PRO A 3 -13.00 14.93 14.74
N SER A 4 -13.39 13.95 15.54
CA SER A 4 -12.86 12.59 15.46
C SER A 4 -13.15 12.09 14.05
N TYR A 5 -12.13 12.04 13.19
CA TYR A 5 -12.16 11.27 11.96
C TYR A 5 -12.15 9.77 12.28
N SER A 6 -13.14 9.31 13.06
CA SER A 6 -13.53 7.91 13.15
C SER A 6 -14.46 7.61 11.98
N LEU A 7 -13.95 7.83 10.76
CA LEU A 7 -14.42 7.07 9.64
C LEU A 7 -13.78 5.69 9.82
N LYS A 8 -14.45 4.81 10.57
CA LYS A 8 -14.31 3.35 10.44
C LYS A 8 -14.68 2.97 9.00
N ILE A 9 -13.89 3.40 8.03
CA ILE A 9 -13.96 2.88 6.68
C ILE A 9 -13.35 1.50 6.84
N SER A 10 -14.22 0.50 6.83
CA SER A 10 -13.76 -0.85 6.72
C SER A 10 -12.97 -0.95 5.41
N THR A 11 -11.72 -1.37 5.54
CA THR A 11 -10.78 -1.48 4.41
C THR A 11 -10.35 -2.91 4.29
N LYS A 12 -10.14 -3.34 3.06
CA LYS A 12 -9.37 -4.55 2.80
C LYS A 12 -7.92 -4.16 2.55
N TYR A 13 -6.99 -5.00 2.93
CA TYR A 13 -5.58 -4.76 2.67
C TYR A 13 -4.92 -5.98 2.04
N THR A 14 -3.78 -5.75 1.42
CA THR A 14 -2.89 -6.81 0.97
C THR A 14 -1.45 -6.37 1.18
N ILE A 15 -0.55 -7.33 1.41
CA ILE A 15 0.86 -7.03 1.61
C ILE A 15 1.53 -6.98 0.25
N LEU A 16 2.18 -5.86 -0.05
CA LEU A 16 2.92 -5.65 -1.30
C LEU A 16 4.36 -5.28 -0.99
N THR A 17 5.28 -5.76 -1.83
CA THR A 17 6.69 -5.40 -1.75
C THR A 17 7.05 -4.50 -2.92
N PHE A 18 7.46 -3.28 -2.62
CA PHE A 18 7.89 -2.27 -3.58
C PHE A 18 9.41 -2.21 -3.60
N PHE A 19 9.99 -2.36 -4.78
CA PHE A 19 11.43 -2.18 -4.99
C PHE A 19 11.65 -0.79 -5.56
N LEU A 20 12.39 0.04 -4.83
CA LEU A 20 12.70 1.40 -5.24
C LEU A 20 13.91 1.43 -6.17
N LYS A 21 13.96 2.44 -7.05
CA LYS A 21 15.13 2.75 -7.89
C LYS A 21 16.38 3.07 -7.08
N SER A 22 16.20 3.51 -5.83
CA SER A 22 17.27 3.70 -4.86
C SER A 22 17.82 2.39 -4.29
N GLY A 23 17.32 1.22 -4.69
CA GLY A 23 17.76 -0.09 -4.20
C GLY A 23 17.19 -0.50 -2.83
N HIS A 24 16.26 0.29 -2.27
CA HIS A 24 15.55 -0.08 -1.04
C HIS A 24 14.34 -0.94 -1.39
N ALA A 25 13.98 -1.87 -0.51
CA ALA A 25 12.74 -2.64 -0.62
C ALA A 25 11.78 -2.23 0.50
N ILE A 26 10.52 -2.02 0.16
CA ILE A 26 9.48 -1.58 1.11
C ILE A 26 8.34 -2.57 1.05
N SER A 27 8.12 -3.33 2.11
CA SER A 27 6.99 -4.24 2.25
C SER A 27 5.97 -3.64 3.19
N GLY A 28 4.69 -3.64 2.84
CA GLY A 28 3.66 -3.08 3.71
C GLY A 28 2.24 -3.37 3.27
N GLU A 29 1.30 -2.99 4.13
CA GLU A 29 -0.13 -3.17 3.92
C GLU A 29 -0.66 -2.06 3.01
N PHE A 30 -1.13 -2.47 1.83
CA PHE A 30 -1.84 -1.61 0.89
C PHE A 30 -3.34 -1.74 1.10
N HIS A 31 -3.97 -0.66 1.56
CA HIS A 31 -5.40 -0.62 1.88
C HIS A 31 -6.23 -0.14 0.69
N VAL A 32 -7.38 -0.79 0.49
CA VAL A 32 -8.44 -0.40 -0.44
C VAL A 32 -9.78 -0.35 0.29
N PRO A 33 -10.76 0.43 -0.18
CA PRO A 33 -12.12 0.42 0.37
C PRO A 33 -12.72 -0.99 0.35
N GLU A 34 -13.53 -1.37 1.36
CA GLU A 34 -14.15 -2.70 1.40
C GLU A 34 -15.03 -3.01 0.19
N ASP A 35 -15.67 -1.98 -0.38
CA ASP A 35 -16.51 -2.05 -1.59
C ASP A 35 -15.70 -2.46 -2.85
N THR A 36 -14.37 -2.42 -2.77
CA THR A 36 -13.49 -2.92 -3.83
C THR A 36 -13.73 -4.42 -3.98
N SER A 37 -14.18 -4.83 -5.17
CA SER A 37 -14.38 -6.23 -5.49
C SER A 37 -13.14 -7.05 -5.19
N SER A 38 -13.30 -8.16 -4.46
CA SER A 38 -12.18 -9.04 -4.12
C SER A 38 -11.52 -9.68 -5.36
N SER A 39 -12.15 -9.59 -6.53
CA SER A 39 -11.61 -10.02 -7.82
C SER A 39 -10.66 -8.99 -8.46
N ILE A 40 -10.61 -7.75 -7.94
CA ILE A 40 -9.68 -6.74 -8.42
C ILE A 40 -8.27 -7.15 -8.00
N ARG A 41 -7.39 -7.28 -9.01
CA ARG A 41 -5.97 -7.55 -8.77
C ARG A 41 -5.33 -6.33 -8.12
N PRO A 42 -4.31 -6.48 -7.26
CA PRO A 42 -3.63 -5.33 -6.65
C PRO A 42 -3.00 -4.42 -7.68
N SER A 43 -2.56 -4.96 -8.82
CA SER A 43 -2.09 -4.17 -9.96
C SER A 43 -3.17 -3.24 -10.52
N ASP A 44 -4.42 -3.71 -10.58
CA ASP A 44 -5.55 -2.92 -11.05
C ASP A 44 -6.02 -1.95 -9.97
N ALA A 45 -5.95 -2.33 -8.69
CA ALA A 45 -6.21 -1.42 -7.58
C ALA A 45 -5.18 -0.27 -7.52
N LEU A 46 -3.89 -0.57 -7.73
CA LEU A 46 -2.83 0.43 -7.84
C LEU A 46 -3.06 1.39 -9.01
N LYS A 47 -3.66 0.92 -10.11
CA LYS A 47 -4.12 1.77 -11.22
C LYS A 47 -5.42 2.51 -10.90
N GLY A 48 -6.34 1.91 -10.16
CA GLY A 48 -7.67 2.46 -9.83
C GLY A 48 -7.66 3.55 -8.75
N VAL A 49 -6.68 3.54 -7.83
CA VAL A 49 -6.39 4.70 -6.93
C VAL A 49 -6.10 5.98 -7.73
N ASN A 50 -5.80 5.86 -9.02
CA ASN A 50 -5.53 6.96 -9.93
C ASN A 50 -6.80 7.67 -10.46
N ASP A 51 -7.99 7.06 -10.35
CA ASP A 51 -9.20 7.50 -11.08
C ASP A 51 -10.35 8.01 -10.20
N GLY A 52 -10.07 8.41 -8.95
CA GLY A 52 -11.03 9.20 -8.16
C GLY A 52 -11.46 8.64 -6.81
N LEU A 53 -10.93 7.51 -6.37
CA LEU A 53 -11.03 7.09 -4.97
C LEU A 53 -9.94 7.80 -4.13
N ARG A 54 -10.21 9.06 -3.80
CA ARG A 54 -9.53 9.88 -2.78
C ARG A 54 -8.00 9.83 -2.80
N GLY A 55 -7.43 10.56 -3.76
CA GLY A 55 -6.34 11.51 -3.48
C GLY A 55 -4.98 10.93 -3.13
N THR A 56 -4.22 10.50 -4.14
CA THR A 56 -2.78 10.80 -4.32
C THR A 56 -2.29 10.12 -5.61
N GLY A 57 -2.60 10.69 -6.77
CA GLY A 57 -2.24 10.09 -8.08
C GLY A 57 -0.73 9.84 -8.27
N ASN A 58 0.12 10.46 -7.46
CA ASN A 58 1.58 10.35 -7.54
C ASN A 58 2.22 9.56 -6.39
N PHE A 59 1.47 9.21 -5.33
CA PHE A 59 2.01 8.53 -4.16
C PHE A 59 1.24 7.24 -3.87
N ILE A 60 1.91 6.28 -3.27
CA ILE A 60 1.32 5.04 -2.75
C ILE A 60 1.48 5.09 -1.24
N SER A 61 0.38 5.01 -0.52
CA SER A 61 0.39 4.98 0.94
C SER A 61 0.34 3.54 1.42
N LEU A 62 1.21 3.19 2.37
CA LEU A 62 1.29 1.87 2.99
C LEU A 62 1.28 2.02 4.50
N CYS A 63 0.67 1.04 5.17
CA CYS A 63 0.65 0.89 6.62
C CYS A 63 1.49 -0.31 7.05
N ASN A 64 1.93 -0.33 8.32
CA ASN A 64 2.68 -1.44 8.92
C ASN A 64 3.84 -1.92 8.02
N VAL A 65 4.75 -0.99 7.75
CA VAL A 65 5.72 -1.08 6.69
C VAL A 65 7.06 -1.56 7.23
N THR A 66 7.68 -2.51 6.55
CA THR A 66 9.08 -2.89 6.73
C THR A 66 9.89 -2.34 5.58
N VAL A 67 10.79 -1.40 5.89
CA VAL A 67 11.76 -0.85 4.95
C VAL A 67 13.06 -1.64 5.11
N ARG A 68 13.56 -2.18 4.01
CA ARG A 68 14.84 -2.86 3.92
C ARG A 68 15.81 -2.00 3.11
N ASP A 69 16.89 -1.60 3.75
CA ASP A 69 17.97 -0.83 3.13
C ASP A 69 18.85 -1.73 2.25
N GLN A 70 19.72 -1.12 1.44
CA GLN A 70 20.65 -1.85 0.55
C GLN A 70 21.60 -2.79 1.31
N GLU A 71 21.92 -2.45 2.56
CA GLU A 71 22.76 -3.25 3.45
C GLU A 71 22.00 -4.42 4.09
N GLY A 72 20.70 -4.56 3.78
CA GLY A 72 19.84 -5.60 4.31
C GLY A 72 19.31 -5.32 5.71
N GLN A 73 19.55 -4.13 6.27
CA GLN A 73 18.93 -3.72 7.53
C GLN A 73 17.44 -3.46 7.35
N GLU A 74 16.65 -3.97 8.27
CA GLU A 74 15.19 -3.81 8.27
C GLU A 74 14.77 -2.81 9.34
N ARG A 75 13.85 -1.91 8.98
CA ARG A 75 13.24 -0.92 9.85
C ARG A 75 11.74 -0.98 9.72
N GLN A 76 11.06 -1.10 10.85
CA GLN A 76 9.61 -1.07 10.90
C GLN A 76 9.12 0.37 11.09
N VAL A 77 8.14 0.76 10.29
CA VAL A 77 7.53 2.09 10.27
C VAL A 77 6.01 1.93 10.15
N GLU A 78 5.26 2.70 10.93
CA GLU A 78 3.79 2.56 10.96
C GLU A 78 3.13 2.98 9.65
N PHE A 79 3.71 3.98 8.97
CA PHE A 79 3.14 4.56 7.76
C PHE A 79 4.23 5.10 6.83
N VAL A 80 4.11 4.84 5.52
CA VAL A 80 5.03 5.36 4.49
C VAL A 80 4.22 5.80 3.27
N GLN A 81 4.62 6.93 2.68
CA GLN A 81 4.20 7.33 1.35
C GLN A 81 5.36 7.21 0.37
N ILE A 82 5.15 6.43 -0.68
CA ILE A 82 6.15 6.17 -1.72
C ILE A 82 5.75 6.93 -2.97
N ALA A 83 6.64 7.76 -3.50
CA ALA A 83 6.44 8.39 -4.80
C ALA A 83 6.49 7.33 -5.90
N ARG A 84 5.51 7.33 -6.82
CA ARG A 84 5.41 6.30 -7.88
C ARG A 84 6.62 6.29 -8.82
N ASP A 85 7.20 7.46 -9.07
CA ASP A 85 8.38 7.61 -9.91
C ASP A 85 9.65 7.00 -9.28
N ALA A 86 9.68 6.87 -7.95
CA ALA A 86 10.76 6.25 -7.21
C ALA A 86 10.71 4.71 -7.25
N ILE A 87 9.59 4.11 -7.70
CA ILE A 87 9.40 2.65 -7.75
C ILE A 87 10.00 2.12 -9.06
N ALA A 88 10.80 1.06 -8.95
CA ALA A 88 11.35 0.33 -10.08
C ALA A 88 10.40 -0.79 -10.52
N TRP A 89 9.96 -1.63 -9.57
CA TRP A 89 8.93 -2.64 -9.79
C TRP A 89 8.22 -3.01 -8.48
N VAL A 90 7.12 -3.75 -8.59
CA VAL A 90 6.32 -4.23 -7.46
C VAL A 90 6.20 -5.74 -7.54
N GLU A 91 6.42 -6.41 -6.42
CA GLU A 91 6.22 -7.84 -6.27
C GLU A 91 4.90 -8.10 -5.56
N PHE A 92 4.11 -8.98 -6.16
CA PHE A 92 2.84 -9.44 -5.62
C PHE A 92 3.05 -10.81 -4.98
N PRO A 93 2.48 -11.07 -3.79
CA PRO A 93 2.59 -12.37 -3.16
C PRO A 93 1.97 -13.46 -4.05
N PRO A 94 2.55 -14.68 -4.08
CA PRO A 94 2.09 -15.75 -4.96
C PRO A 94 0.65 -16.21 -4.65
N ASN A 95 0.21 -16.05 -3.39
CA ASN A 95 -1.14 -16.34 -2.93
C ASN A 95 -1.88 -15.05 -2.61
N PHE A 96 -2.23 -14.29 -3.64
CA PHE A 96 -2.92 -13.04 -3.49
C PHE A 96 -4.33 -13.22 -2.91
N HIS A 97 -4.58 -12.65 -1.72
CA HIS A 97 -5.91 -12.49 -1.14
C HIS A 97 -6.03 -11.13 -0.43
N TRP A 98 -7.18 -10.49 -0.59
CA TRP A 98 -7.56 -9.33 0.21
C TRP A 98 -7.89 -9.78 1.64
N GLN A 99 -7.23 -9.18 2.63
CA GLN A 99 -7.51 -9.39 4.04
C GLN A 99 -8.43 -8.28 4.56
N ASN A 100 -9.47 -8.61 5.30
CA ASN A 100 -10.34 -7.61 5.91
C ASN A 100 -9.68 -7.04 7.17
N ASN A 101 -9.64 -5.71 7.30
CA ASN A 101 -9.29 -5.06 8.56
C ASN A 101 -10.54 -5.07 9.46
N LYS A 102 -10.54 -5.85 10.54
CA LYS A 102 -11.68 -6.01 11.47
C LYS A 102 -11.69 -4.97 12.58
#